data_AF-A0A318LVD7-F1
#
_entry.id   AF-A0A318LVD7-F1
#
_cell.length_a   1.000
_cell.length_b   1.000
_cell.length_c   1.000
_cell.angle_alpha   90.00
_cell.angle_beta   90.00
_cell.angle_gamma   90.00
#
_symmetry.space_group_name_H-M   'P 1'
#
loop_
_entity.id
_entity.type
_entity.pdbx_description
1 polymer ?
#
loop_
_entity_poly.entity_id
_entity_poly.type
_entity_poly.pdbx_seq_one_letter_code
_entity_poly.pdbx_strand_id
1 'polypeptide(L)'
;MTVTEIPRLEPMPELEWARAIELPRDAASATTPAELRTAWIHRAPEDQVLALFRAACAPGEPVPSPWWLRAVAAGTLGHREDGFRIEDRIDKLLSRRPGWEYVPWAADGESGYWEFMPSEGGRAGHRIPTTILPTERHPGWIDVLPAHSLTTPEPIAVAGLAGLRARLGEFEAVR
;
A
#
# COMPACT_ATOMS: atom_id res chain seq x y z
N MET A 1 32.83 -31.93 -33.84
CA MET A 1 32.03 -32.05 -32.60
C MET A 1 31.62 -30.64 -32.22
N THR A 2 30.37 -30.26 -32.50
CA THR A 2 29.81 -28.97 -32.09
C THR A 2 29.42 -29.06 -30.63
N VAL A 3 30.08 -28.28 -29.78
CA VAL A 3 29.71 -28.14 -28.37
C VAL A 3 28.38 -27.40 -28.35
N THR A 4 27.32 -28.07 -27.93
CA THR A 4 26.04 -27.41 -27.62
C THR A 4 26.26 -26.61 -26.35
N GLU A 5 26.45 -25.30 -26.48
CA GLU A 5 26.46 -24.38 -25.35
C GLU A 5 25.05 -24.39 -24.73
N ILE A 6 24.95 -24.94 -23.52
CA ILE A 6 23.71 -24.89 -22.74
C ILE A 6 23.61 -23.44 -22.22
N PRO A 7 22.58 -22.67 -22.59
CA PRO A 7 22.43 -21.31 -22.08
C PRO A 7 22.34 -21.35 -20.55
N ARG A 8 23.21 -20.58 -19.91
CA ARG A 8 23.24 -20.44 -18.46
C ARG A 8 22.11 -19.48 -18.09
N LEU A 9 21.08 -19.97 -17.40
CA LEU A 9 20.01 -19.13 -16.86
C LEU A 9 20.59 -18.33 -15.70
N GLU A 10 20.69 -17.02 -15.88
CA GLU A 10 21.02 -16.12 -14.77
C GLU A 10 19.74 -15.86 -13.95
N PRO A 11 19.81 -15.91 -12.61
CA PRO A 11 18.72 -15.45 -11.77
C PRO A 11 18.43 -13.99 -12.13
N MET A 12 17.17 -13.69 -12.44
CA MET A 12 16.71 -12.32 -12.70
C MET A 12 15.97 -11.84 -11.45
N PRO A 13 16.59 -11.02 -10.59
CA PRO A 13 15.98 -10.54 -9.36
C PRO A 13 14.62 -9.86 -9.60
N GLU A 14 14.43 -9.24 -10.77
CA GLU A 14 13.18 -8.58 -11.16
C GLU A 14 12.05 -9.59 -11.39
N LEU A 15 12.35 -10.75 -11.98
CA LEU A 15 11.38 -11.83 -12.18
C LEU A 15 11.05 -12.52 -10.85
N GLU A 16 12.06 -12.74 -10.01
CA GLU A 16 11.86 -13.25 -8.66
C GLU A 16 11.02 -12.26 -7.82
N TRP A 17 11.26 -10.96 -7.96
CA TRP A 17 10.49 -9.91 -7.32
C TRP A 17 9.03 -9.90 -7.80
N ALA A 18 8.79 -9.95 -9.11
CA ALA A 18 7.44 -10.00 -9.67
C ALA A 18 6.62 -11.18 -9.12
N ARG A 19 7.24 -12.36 -8.95
CA ARG A 19 6.60 -13.52 -8.31
C ARG A 19 6.42 -13.36 -6.81
N ALA A 20 7.34 -12.65 -6.15
CA ALA A 20 7.31 -12.45 -4.71
C ALA A 20 6.12 -11.57 -4.28
N ILE A 21 5.74 -10.60 -5.13
CA ILE A 21 4.66 -9.65 -4.89
C ILE A 21 3.29 -10.09 -5.43
N GLU A 22 3.27 -11.13 -6.28
CA GLU A 22 2.05 -11.62 -6.92
C GLU A 22 0.97 -12.00 -5.90
N LEU A 23 -0.23 -11.46 -6.08
CA LEU A 23 -1.39 -11.78 -5.26
C LEU A 23 -2.27 -12.85 -5.93
N PRO A 24 -2.86 -13.77 -5.14
CA PRO A 24 -3.90 -14.67 -5.62
C PRO A 24 -5.10 -13.91 -6.23
N ARG A 25 -5.82 -14.52 -7.18
CA ARG A 25 -6.98 -13.88 -7.85
C ARG A 25 -8.09 -13.45 -6.88
N ASP A 26 -8.26 -14.15 -5.78
CA ASP A 26 -9.25 -13.87 -4.74
C ASP A 26 -8.82 -12.75 -3.78
N ALA A 27 -7.58 -12.25 -3.86
CA ALA A 27 -7.11 -11.10 -3.09
C ALA A 27 -7.97 -9.85 -3.32
N ALA A 28 -8.57 -9.72 -4.51
CA ALA A 28 -9.52 -8.67 -4.85
C ALA A 28 -10.81 -8.67 -4.00
N SER A 29 -11.08 -9.75 -3.26
CA SER A 29 -12.22 -9.88 -2.34
C SER A 29 -11.87 -9.58 -0.88
N ALA A 30 -10.61 -9.24 -0.58
CA ALA A 30 -10.18 -8.89 0.77
C ALA A 30 -10.92 -7.65 1.28
N THR A 31 -11.53 -7.78 2.45
CA THR A 31 -12.27 -6.71 3.13
C THR A 31 -11.45 -6.04 4.22
N THR A 32 -10.25 -6.57 4.51
CA THR A 32 -9.31 -6.02 5.49
C THR A 32 -7.86 -6.10 4.97
N PRO A 33 -6.94 -5.28 5.49
CA PRO A 33 -5.52 -5.40 5.17
C PRO A 33 -4.91 -6.76 5.52
N ALA A 34 -5.38 -7.40 6.60
CA ALA A 34 -4.93 -8.73 7.02
C ALA A 34 -5.20 -9.80 5.95
N GLU A 35 -6.38 -9.74 5.31
CA GLU A 35 -6.78 -10.68 4.26
C GLU A 35 -5.96 -10.49 2.97
N LEU A 36 -5.46 -9.28 2.70
CA LEU A 36 -4.62 -9.00 1.53
C LEU A 36 -3.18 -9.52 1.67
N ARG A 37 -2.72 -9.81 2.90
CA ARG A 37 -1.33 -10.18 3.21
C ARG A 37 -1.01 -11.65 2.90
N THR A 38 -1.13 -12.03 1.63
CA THR A 38 -1.00 -13.42 1.17
C THR A 38 0.19 -13.68 0.25
N ALA A 39 0.75 -12.66 -0.41
CA ALA A 39 1.97 -12.78 -1.20
C ALA A 39 3.18 -13.30 -0.38
N TRP A 40 4.25 -13.73 -1.06
CA TRP A 40 5.46 -14.24 -0.40
C TRP A 40 6.11 -13.17 0.48
N ILE A 41 6.16 -11.92 0.01
CA ILE A 41 6.75 -10.79 0.76
C ILE A 41 6.11 -10.57 2.15
N HIS A 42 4.86 -11.02 2.35
CA HIS A 42 4.14 -10.87 3.60
C HIS A 42 4.52 -11.93 4.64
N ARG A 43 4.99 -13.10 4.18
CA ARG A 43 5.11 -14.32 5.00
C ARG A 43 6.55 -14.80 5.16
N ALA A 44 7.41 -14.50 4.19
CA ALA A 44 8.82 -14.88 4.24
C ALA A 44 9.60 -14.13 5.33
N PRO A 45 10.77 -14.63 5.76
CA PRO A 45 11.67 -13.91 6.65
C PRO A 45 11.98 -12.49 6.13
N GLU A 46 11.90 -11.49 7.00
CA GLU A 46 12.03 -10.07 6.64
C GLU A 46 13.38 -9.74 5.98
N ASP A 47 14.45 -10.37 6.47
CA ASP A 47 15.81 -10.25 5.92
C ASP A 47 15.90 -10.76 4.48
N GLN A 48 15.24 -11.88 4.16
CA GLN A 48 15.17 -12.40 2.79
C GLN A 48 14.37 -11.49 1.86
N VAL A 49 13.25 -10.94 2.34
CA VAL A 49 12.44 -10.00 1.57
C VAL A 49 13.25 -8.73 1.27
N LEU A 50 13.95 -8.18 2.25
CA LEU A 50 14.79 -6.99 2.08
C LEU A 50 15.97 -7.24 1.15
N ALA A 51 16.60 -8.42 1.23
CA ALA A 51 17.69 -8.79 0.34
C ALA A 51 17.20 -8.84 -1.12
N LEU A 52 16.06 -9.50 -1.37
CA LEU A 52 15.49 -9.59 -2.71
C LEU A 52 15.03 -8.23 -3.23
N PHE A 53 14.35 -7.43 -2.40
CA PHE A 53 13.91 -6.07 -2.75
C PHE A 53 15.10 -5.19 -3.18
N ARG A 54 16.19 -5.20 -2.40
CA ARG A 54 17.41 -4.44 -2.72
C ARG A 54 18.08 -4.93 -4.00
N ALA A 55 18.09 -6.24 -4.24
CA ALA A 55 18.62 -6.81 -5.47
C ALA A 55 17.79 -6.38 -6.69
N ALA A 56 16.46 -6.41 -6.58
CA ALA A 56 15.54 -5.97 -7.63
C ALA A 56 15.62 -4.46 -7.91
N CYS A 57 15.95 -3.63 -6.90
CA CYS A 57 16.20 -2.20 -7.06
C CYS A 57 17.60 -1.84 -7.57
N ALA A 58 18.55 -2.78 -7.58
CA ALA A 58 19.95 -2.50 -7.96
C ALA A 58 20.13 -1.86 -9.36
N PRO A 59 19.30 -2.17 -10.38
CA PRO A 59 19.34 -1.49 -11.67
C PRO A 59 19.00 0.02 -11.62
N GLY A 60 18.50 0.52 -10.50
CA GLY A 60 18.15 1.94 -10.30
C GLY A 60 16.70 2.28 -10.66
N GLU A 61 15.93 1.30 -11.15
CA GLU A 61 14.50 1.45 -11.40
C GLU A 61 13.70 1.05 -10.15
N PRO A 62 12.72 1.88 -9.71
CA PRO A 62 11.86 1.52 -8.59
C PRO A 62 10.95 0.36 -9.01
N VAL A 63 10.93 -0.69 -8.19
CA VAL A 63 10.02 -1.82 -8.37
C VAL A 63 8.73 -1.63 -7.57
N PRO A 64 7.57 -2.11 -8.06
CA PRO A 64 6.33 -2.12 -7.29
C PRO A 64 6.55 -2.79 -5.94
N SER A 65 6.17 -2.10 -4.88
CA SER A 65 6.46 -2.52 -3.50
C SER A 65 5.45 -1.88 -2.55
N PRO A 66 5.24 -2.46 -1.37
CA PRO A 66 4.33 -1.84 -0.40
C PRO A 66 5.09 -0.75 0.36
N TRP A 67 4.37 0.27 0.82
CA TRP A 67 4.95 1.42 1.54
C TRP A 67 5.80 0.96 2.73
N TRP A 68 5.35 -0.05 3.48
CA TRP A 68 6.05 -0.53 4.67
C TRP A 68 7.41 -1.12 4.30
N LEU A 69 7.54 -1.77 3.14
CA LEU A 69 8.80 -2.34 2.71
C LEU A 69 9.78 -1.25 2.32
N ARG A 70 9.30 -0.23 1.59
CA ARG A 70 10.11 0.95 1.27
C ARG A 70 10.57 1.66 2.54
N ALA A 71 9.69 1.80 3.53
CA ALA A 71 10.00 2.41 4.81
C ALA A 71 11.03 1.61 5.63
N VAL A 72 10.91 0.27 5.68
CA VAL A 72 11.90 -0.59 6.34
C VAL A 72 13.25 -0.55 5.60
N ALA A 73 13.24 -0.62 4.26
CA ALA A 73 14.46 -0.53 3.47
C ALA A 73 15.18 0.82 3.65
N ALA A 74 14.43 1.91 3.83
CA ALA A 74 14.94 3.24 4.14
C ALA A 74 15.31 3.45 5.63
N GLY A 75 15.01 2.49 6.51
CA GLY A 75 15.26 2.58 7.95
C GLY A 75 14.33 3.57 8.69
N THR A 76 13.24 4.01 8.07
CA THR A 76 12.24 4.89 8.69
C THR A 76 11.15 4.12 9.44
N LEU A 77 11.04 2.82 9.19
CA LEU A 77 10.20 1.87 9.91
C LEU A 77 11.09 0.72 10.43
N GLY A 78 10.90 0.31 11.68
CA GLY A 78 11.75 -0.71 12.30
C GLY A 78 11.58 -2.08 11.66
N HIS A 79 10.32 -2.54 11.58
CA HIS A 79 9.98 -3.86 11.06
C HIS A 79 8.69 -3.83 10.23
N ARG A 80 8.52 -4.82 9.36
CA ARG A 80 7.30 -5.10 8.59
C ARG A 80 6.08 -5.22 9.49
N GLU A 81 6.23 -5.85 10.66
CA GLU A 81 5.16 -5.98 11.64
C GLU A 81 4.62 -4.63 12.14
N ASP A 82 5.45 -3.58 12.16
CA ASP A 82 5.00 -2.24 12.52
C ASP A 82 4.14 -1.64 11.42
N GLY A 83 4.50 -1.87 10.15
CA GLY A 83 3.72 -1.44 8.99
C GLY A 83 2.35 -2.11 8.95
N PHE A 84 2.34 -3.43 9.12
CA PHE A 84 1.12 -4.22 9.29
C PHE A 84 0.24 -3.70 10.41
N ARG A 85 0.83 -3.38 11.56
CA ARG A 85 0.10 -2.85 12.71
C ARG A 85 -0.49 -1.46 12.43
N ILE A 86 0.18 -0.64 11.61
CA ILE A 86 -0.34 0.66 11.17
C ILE A 86 -1.58 0.45 10.30
N GLU A 87 -1.50 -0.40 9.27
CA GLU A 87 -2.62 -0.73 8.40
C GLU A 87 -3.82 -1.27 9.19
N ASP A 88 -3.60 -2.28 10.04
CA ASP A 88 -4.65 -2.90 10.86
C ASP A 88 -5.31 -1.90 11.84
N ARG A 89 -4.56 -0.91 12.32
CA ARG A 89 -5.09 0.11 13.22
C ARG A 89 -5.89 1.18 12.50
N ILE A 90 -5.50 1.54 11.27
CA ILE A 90 -6.29 2.41 10.41
C ILE A 90 -7.61 1.70 10.10
N ASP A 91 -7.55 0.45 9.67
CA ASP A 91 -8.75 -0.35 9.37
C ASP A 91 -9.69 -0.46 10.58
N LYS A 92 -9.15 -0.80 11.75
CA LYS A 92 -9.93 -0.86 12.99
C LYS A 92 -10.56 0.48 13.39
N LEU A 93 -9.93 1.59 13.04
CA LEU A 93 -10.48 2.93 13.29
C LEU A 93 -11.64 3.24 12.33
N LEU A 94 -11.47 2.91 11.05
CA LEU A 94 -12.39 3.27 9.97
C LEU A 94 -13.58 2.31 9.84
N SER A 95 -13.38 1.00 9.99
CA SER A 95 -14.43 -0.04 9.92
C SER A 95 -15.60 0.15 10.90
N ARG A 96 -15.39 0.97 11.95
CA ARG A 96 -16.43 1.32 12.93
C ARG A 96 -17.25 2.55 12.54
N ARG A 97 -16.92 3.19 11.42
CA ARG A 97 -17.45 4.48 11.00
C ARG A 97 -18.22 4.29 9.69
N PRO A 98 -19.50 4.70 9.64
CA PRO A 98 -20.25 4.64 8.39
C PRO A 98 -19.57 5.43 7.27
N GLY A 99 -19.57 4.88 6.06
CA GLY A 99 -19.09 5.55 4.84
C GLY A 99 -17.64 5.25 4.46
N TRP A 100 -16.84 4.66 5.35
CA TRP A 100 -15.50 4.19 5.02
C TRP A 100 -15.52 2.74 4.52
N GLU A 101 -14.84 2.49 3.41
CA GLU A 101 -14.67 1.17 2.80
C GLU A 101 -13.19 0.90 2.57
N TYR A 102 -12.75 -0.32 2.84
CA TYR A 102 -11.40 -0.77 2.49
C TYR A 102 -11.40 -1.26 1.05
N VAL A 103 -10.45 -0.75 0.25
CA VAL A 103 -10.28 -1.09 -1.16
C VAL A 103 -8.99 -1.88 -1.33
N PRO A 104 -9.05 -3.19 -1.67
CA PRO A 104 -7.87 -4.03 -1.80
C PRO A 104 -7.13 -3.87 -3.13
N TRP A 105 -7.66 -3.09 -4.10
CA TRP A 105 -7.13 -2.99 -5.46
C TRP A 105 -6.04 -1.93 -5.59
N ALA A 106 -4.93 -2.18 -4.91
CA ALA A 106 -3.67 -1.59 -5.31
C ALA A 106 -2.98 -2.65 -6.19
N ALA A 107 -2.22 -2.25 -7.21
CA ALA A 107 -1.59 -3.20 -8.14
C ALA A 107 -0.73 -4.25 -7.41
N ASP A 108 -0.26 -5.30 -8.10
CA ASP A 108 0.66 -6.27 -7.48
C ASP A 108 1.80 -5.56 -6.75
N GLY A 109 2.00 -5.92 -5.49
CA GLY A 109 2.99 -5.31 -4.61
C GLY A 109 2.56 -4.01 -3.94
N GLU A 110 1.39 -3.45 -4.19
CA GLU A 110 0.92 -2.25 -3.49
C GLU A 110 0.04 -2.60 -2.26
N SER A 111 -0.03 -1.68 -1.30
CA SER A 111 -0.96 -1.80 -0.16
C SER A 111 -2.34 -1.27 -0.52
N GLY A 112 -3.40 -1.91 -0.02
CA GLY A 112 -4.75 -1.35 -0.10
C GLY A 112 -4.90 -0.02 0.64
N TYR A 113 -6.04 0.63 0.43
CA TYR A 113 -6.36 1.95 0.96
C TYR A 113 -7.82 2.00 1.44
N TRP A 114 -8.24 3.12 2.02
CA TRP A 114 -9.63 3.32 2.43
C TRP A 114 -10.24 4.51 1.72
N GLU A 115 -11.48 4.36 1.26
CA GLU A 115 -12.25 5.43 0.65
C GLU A 115 -13.43 5.80 1.52
N PHE A 116 -13.67 7.09 1.65
CA PHE A 116 -14.89 7.63 2.21
C PHE A 116 -15.82 8.00 1.09
N MET A 117 -16.85 7.19 0.90
CA MET A 117 -17.91 7.43 -0.08
C MET A 117 -18.75 8.66 0.31
N PRO A 118 -18.88 9.68 -0.55
CA PRO A 118 -20.18 10.26 -0.78
C PRO A 118 -20.82 9.45 -1.92
N SER A 119 -21.72 8.53 -1.60
CA SER A 119 -22.57 7.84 -2.59
C SER A 119 -23.20 8.89 -3.50
N GLU A 120 -22.87 8.83 -4.80
CA GLU A 120 -23.53 9.47 -5.94
C GLU A 120 -24.14 10.88 -5.72
N GLY A 121 -23.51 11.91 -6.28
CA GLY A 121 -24.23 13.14 -6.64
C GLY A 121 -24.52 14.13 -5.50
N GLY A 122 -23.67 14.19 -4.47
CA GLY A 122 -23.69 15.28 -3.50
C GLY A 122 -23.62 16.66 -4.17
N ARG A 123 -24.22 17.67 -3.53
CA ARG A 123 -24.39 19.06 -4.05
C ARG A 123 -23.09 19.71 -4.56
N ALA A 124 -21.91 19.27 -4.10
CA ALA A 124 -20.61 19.77 -4.53
C ALA A 124 -20.05 19.16 -5.83
N GLY A 125 -20.61 18.06 -6.35
CA GLY A 125 -20.20 17.49 -7.64
C GLY A 125 -18.86 16.74 -7.63
N HIS A 126 -18.39 16.29 -6.46
CA HIS A 126 -17.21 15.43 -6.33
C HIS A 126 -17.44 14.05 -6.98
N ARG A 127 -16.48 13.58 -7.79
CA ARG A 127 -16.54 12.27 -8.48
C ARG A 127 -15.59 11.23 -7.90
N ILE A 128 -14.53 11.69 -7.24
CA ILE A 128 -13.49 10.86 -6.63
C ILE A 128 -13.61 11.04 -5.10
N PRO A 129 -13.72 9.95 -4.32
CA PRO A 129 -13.93 10.02 -2.88
C PRO A 129 -12.72 10.56 -2.12
N THR A 130 -12.89 10.85 -0.83
CA THR A 130 -11.74 11.09 0.06
C THR A 130 -11.03 9.77 0.30
N THR A 131 -9.72 9.71 0.10
CA THR A 131 -8.93 8.48 0.25
C THR A 131 -7.93 8.62 1.39
N ILE A 132 -7.81 7.60 2.23
CA ILE A 132 -6.72 7.43 3.20
C ILE A 132 -5.79 6.36 2.66
N LEU A 133 -4.52 6.69 2.52
CA LEU A 133 -3.48 5.75 2.07
C LEU A 133 -2.32 5.67 3.06
N PRO A 134 -1.80 4.47 3.34
CA PRO A 134 -0.51 4.33 3.97
C PRO A 134 0.62 4.84 3.06
N THR A 135 1.69 5.37 3.65
CA THR A 135 2.79 5.99 2.87
C THR A 135 4.11 5.91 3.62
N GLU A 136 5.23 5.98 2.89
CA GLU A 136 6.58 6.13 3.45
C GLU A 136 7.11 7.56 3.35
N ARG A 137 6.40 8.48 2.68
CA ARG A 137 6.86 9.84 2.36
C ARG A 137 7.17 10.70 3.59
N HIS A 138 6.58 10.38 4.74
CA HIS A 138 6.75 11.11 5.99
C HIS A 138 6.57 10.18 7.20
N PRO A 139 7.13 10.51 8.38
CA PRO A 139 7.08 9.66 9.58
C PRO A 139 5.73 9.70 10.29
N GLY A 140 4.67 10.04 9.57
CA GLY A 140 3.29 9.88 10.02
C GLY A 140 2.60 8.71 9.30
N TRP A 141 3.21 8.23 8.21
CA TRP A 141 2.84 7.06 7.41
C TRP A 141 1.40 7.00 6.90
N ILE A 142 0.68 8.13 6.94
CA ILE A 142 -0.71 8.24 6.53
C ILE A 142 -0.87 9.52 5.74
N ASP A 143 -1.24 9.38 4.47
CA ASP A 143 -1.68 10.48 3.63
C ASP A 143 -3.20 10.47 3.50
N VAL A 144 -3.80 11.65 3.41
CA VAL A 144 -5.22 11.83 3.06
C VAL A 144 -5.29 12.60 1.75
N LEU A 145 -5.98 12.02 0.76
CA LEU A 145 -6.37 12.69 -0.47
C LEU A 145 -7.81 13.17 -0.31
N PRO A 146 -8.08 14.48 -0.26
CA PRO A 146 -9.46 14.98 -0.26
C PRO A 146 -10.23 14.56 -1.51
N ALA A 147 -11.55 14.45 -1.38
CA ALA A 147 -12.44 14.25 -2.51
C ALA A 147 -12.25 15.33 -3.59
N HIS A 148 -12.29 14.92 -4.86
CA HIS A 148 -12.01 15.80 -6.00
C HIS A 148 -12.75 15.32 -7.27
N SER A 149 -12.63 16.07 -8.37
CA SER A 149 -13.33 15.74 -9.64
C SER A 149 -12.49 15.86 -10.90
N LEU A 150 -11.40 16.63 -10.86
CA LEU A 150 -10.63 16.98 -12.07
C LEU A 150 -9.12 16.82 -11.83
N THR A 151 -8.60 17.57 -10.85
CA THR A 151 -7.18 17.54 -10.50
C THR A 151 -7.02 16.86 -9.15
N THR A 152 -6.08 15.92 -9.07
CA THR A 152 -5.70 15.29 -7.80
C THR A 152 -5.06 16.33 -6.89
N PRO A 153 -5.62 16.58 -5.70
CA PRO A 153 -5.04 17.51 -4.74
C PRO A 153 -3.71 16.98 -4.18
N GLU A 154 -2.88 17.88 -3.67
CA GLU A 154 -1.72 17.48 -2.88
C GLU A 154 -2.16 16.66 -1.66
N PRO A 155 -1.55 15.48 -1.41
CA PRO A 155 -1.95 14.68 -0.27
C PRO A 155 -1.58 15.37 1.05
N ILE A 156 -2.51 15.32 2.00
CA ILE A 156 -2.35 15.88 3.32
C ILE A 156 -1.64 14.85 4.20
N ALA A 157 -0.40 15.17 4.59
CA ALA A 157 0.35 14.37 5.55
C ALA A 157 -0.33 14.38 6.93
N VAL A 158 -0.61 13.20 7.48
CA VAL A 158 -1.24 13.02 8.79
C VAL A 158 -0.22 12.48 9.78
N ALA A 159 -0.18 13.06 10.99
CA ALA A 159 0.72 12.65 12.07
C ALA A 159 0.25 11.34 12.75
N GLY A 160 0.33 10.23 12.02
CA GLY A 160 -0.03 8.90 12.49
C GLY A 160 -1.50 8.75 12.88
N LEU A 161 -1.81 7.63 13.54
CA LEU A 161 -3.19 7.27 13.88
C LEU A 161 -3.87 8.29 14.80
N ALA A 162 -3.12 8.93 15.70
CA ALA A 162 -3.67 9.96 16.59
C ALA A 162 -4.07 11.22 15.81
N GLY A 163 -3.22 11.67 14.89
CA GLY A 163 -3.53 12.77 13.97
C GLY A 163 -4.73 12.45 13.09
N LEU A 164 -4.82 11.21 12.59
CA LEU A 164 -5.95 10.75 11.80
C LEU A 164 -7.23 10.85 12.61
N ARG A 165 -7.27 10.23 13.80
CA ARG A 165 -8.43 10.27 14.69
C ARG A 165 -8.88 11.69 15.02
N ALA A 166 -7.96 12.62 15.25
CA ALA A 166 -8.27 14.00 15.59
C ALA A 166 -8.93 14.77 14.42
N ARG A 167 -8.62 14.40 13.18
CA ARG A 167 -9.06 15.10 11.96
C ARG A 167 -10.11 14.35 11.16
N LEU A 168 -10.52 13.15 11.57
CA LEU A 168 -11.53 12.37 10.84
C LEU A 168 -12.82 13.15 10.56
N GLY A 169 -13.29 13.95 11.52
CA GLY A 169 -14.47 14.79 11.29
C GLY A 169 -14.29 15.84 10.18
N GLU A 170 -13.07 16.34 9.95
CA GLU A 170 -12.74 17.23 8.83
C GLU A 170 -12.79 16.48 7.50
N PHE A 171 -12.21 15.28 7.46
CA PHE A 171 -12.13 14.45 6.25
C PHE A 171 -13.48 13.86 5.83
N GLU A 172 -14.38 13.67 6.79
CA GLU A 172 -15.75 13.19 6.57
C GLU A 172 -16.74 14.34 6.28
N ALA A 173 -16.38 15.58 6.61
CA ALA A 173 -17.26 16.74 6.43
C ALA A 173 -17.36 17.22 4.97
N VAL A 174 -16.78 16.50 4.01
CA VAL A 174 -16.90 16.78 2.58
C VAL A 174 -18.37 16.69 2.18
N ARG A 175 -18.99 17.85 1.95
CA ARG A 175 -20.36 18.07 1.49
C ARG A 175 -20.38 18.46 0.02
#